data_AF-A0A2S1SQA9-F1
#
_entry.id   AF-A0A2S1SQA9-F1
#
_cell.length_a   1.000
_cell.length_b   1.000
_cell.length_c   1.000
_cell.angle_alpha   90.00
_cell.angle_beta   90.00
_cell.angle_gamma   90.00
#
_symmetry.space_group_name_H-M   'P 1'
#
loop_
_entity.id
_entity.type
_entity.pdbx_description
1 polymer ?
#
loop_
_entity_poly.entity_id
_entity_poly.type
_entity_poly.pdbx_seq_one_letter_code
_entity_poly.pdbx_strand_id
1 'polypeptide(L)' 'MPSHASPRPGVAPSGDPSTGEIRVPLQLFVLDHPVGVVDLVLSHVEAEHHHAALTWQLNRAERTLGYVTPQAV' A
#
# COMPACT_ATOMS: atom_id res chain seq x y z
N MET A 1 21.20 4.81 -1.00
CA MET A 1 20.30 5.82 -0.38
C MET A 1 18.96 5.15 -0.12
N PRO A 2 18.25 5.46 0.98
CA PRO A 2 16.93 4.89 1.23
C PRO A 2 15.96 5.33 0.13
N SER A 3 15.24 4.37 -0.43
CA SER A 3 14.26 4.56 -1.50
C SER A 3 12.95 3.90 -1.10
N HIS A 4 11.83 4.49 -1.52
CA HIS A 4 10.50 3.91 -1.32
C HIS A 4 9.64 4.11 -2.57
N ALA A 5 8.53 3.38 -2.61
CA ALA A 5 7.53 3.50 -3.66
C ALA A 5 6.18 3.82 -3.00
N SER A 6 5.35 4.61 -3.66
CA SER A 6 3.99 4.94 -3.17
C SER A 6 3.00 5.00 -4.33
N PRO A 7 1.70 4.74 -4.09
CA PRO A 7 0.68 4.84 -5.13
C PRO A 7 0.74 6.19 -5.84
N ARG A 8 0.71 6.16 -7.18
CA ARG A 8 0.79 7.37 -7.98
C ARG A 8 -0.52 8.17 -7.84
N PRO A 9 -0.47 9.44 -7.41
CA PRO A 9 -1.67 10.25 -7.26
C PRO A 9 -2.44 10.38 -8.58
N GLY A 10 -3.77 10.26 -8.51
CA GLY A 10 -4.66 10.44 -9.66
C GLY A 10 -4.65 9.31 -10.68
N VAL A 11 -3.98 8.19 -10.41
CA VAL A 11 -3.95 7.03 -11.32
C VAL A 11 -4.48 5.80 -10.60
N ALA A 12 -5.55 5.25 -11.14
CA ALA A 12 -6.21 4.09 -10.56
C ALA A 12 -5.42 2.79 -10.83
N PRO A 13 -5.45 1.82 -9.90
CA PRO A 13 -5.09 0.44 -10.19
C PRO A 13 -5.94 -0.14 -11.34
N SER A 14 -5.40 -1.13 -12.02
CA SER A 14 -6.11 -1.87 -13.08
C SER A 14 -5.95 -3.37 -12.87
N GLY A 15 -6.85 -4.15 -13.44
CA GLY A 15 -6.76 -5.60 -13.44
C GLY A 15 -7.07 -6.17 -14.83
N ASP A 16 -6.41 -7.27 -15.17
CA ASP A 16 -6.67 -8.04 -16.37
C ASP A 16 -7.47 -9.30 -16.00
N PRO A 17 -8.75 -9.42 -16.41
CA PRO A 17 -9.60 -10.54 -16.06
C PRO A 17 -9.20 -11.85 -16.74
N SER A 18 -8.40 -11.80 -17.81
CA SER A 18 -7.96 -13.00 -18.55
C SER A 18 -6.77 -13.69 -17.89
N THR A 19 -5.94 -12.93 -17.18
CA THR A 19 -4.72 -13.41 -16.51
C THR A 19 -4.85 -13.39 -14.98
N GLY A 20 -5.81 -12.62 -14.44
CA GLY A 20 -5.92 -12.36 -13.00
C GLY A 20 -4.83 -11.42 -12.49
N GLU A 21 -4.12 -10.73 -13.36
CA GLU A 21 -3.08 -9.77 -13.02
C GLU A 21 -3.70 -8.47 -12.50
N ILE A 22 -3.14 -7.90 -11.44
CA ILE A 22 -3.49 -6.60 -10.87
C ILE A 22 -2.25 -5.71 -10.94
N ARG A 23 -2.41 -4.51 -11.50
CA ARG A 23 -1.37 -3.50 -11.62
C ARG A 23 -1.70 -2.30 -10.75
N VAL A 24 -0.79 -1.95 -9.86
CA VAL A 24 -0.85 -0.75 -9.04
C VAL A 24 0.25 0.22 -9.50
N PRO A 25 -0.10 1.34 -10.14
CA PRO A 25 0.89 2.33 -10.57
C PRO A 25 1.54 3.01 -9.37
N LEU A 26 2.87 2.93 -9.29
CA LEU A 26 3.67 3.51 -8.21
C LEU A 26 4.59 4.63 -8.73
N GLN A 27 4.80 5.64 -7.88
CA GLN A 27 5.85 6.62 -8.00
C GLN A 27 7.01 6.20 -7.09
N LEU A 28 8.23 6.16 -7.63
CA LEU A 28 9.48 5.91 -6.90
C LEU A 28 10.03 7.22 -6.35
N PHE A 29 10.53 7.14 -5.12
CA PHE A 29 11.13 8.26 -4.41
C PHE A 29 12.51 7.89 -3.85
N VAL A 30 13.44 8.84 -3.93
CA VAL A 30 14.72 8.83 -3.21
C VAL A 30 14.78 10.12 -2.40
N LEU A 31 14.90 10.01 -1.06
CA LEU A 31 14.86 11.17 -0.17
C LEU A 31 13.65 12.10 -0.45
N ASP A 32 12.48 11.49 -0.63
CA ASP A 32 11.20 12.16 -0.97
C ASP A 32 11.18 12.89 -2.32
N HIS A 33 12.21 12.71 -3.15
CA HIS A 33 12.25 13.27 -4.49
C HIS A 33 11.77 12.21 -5.49
N PRO A 34 10.80 12.53 -6.36
CA PRO A 34 10.31 11.58 -7.36
C PRO A 34 11.42 11.29 -8.38
N VAL A 35 11.73 10.02 -8.58
CA VAL A 35 12.81 9.58 -9.49
C VAL A 35 12.33 8.72 -10.66
N GLY A 36 11.08 8.25 -10.63
CA GLY A 36 10.53 7.44 -11.71
C GLY A 36 9.20 6.79 -11.35
N VAL A 37 8.67 6.03 -12.29
CA VAL A 37 7.41 5.30 -12.12
C VAL A 37 7.65 3.82 -12.35
N VAL A 38 6.88 2.98 -11.65
CA VAL A 38 6.91 1.52 -11.81
C VAL A 38 5.52 0.97 -11.52
N ASP A 39 5.14 -0.11 -12.22
CA ASP A 39 3.93 -0.84 -11.86
C ASP A 39 4.28 -1.95 -10.87
N LEU A 40 3.61 -1.98 -9.72
CA LEU A 40 3.57 -3.17 -8.89
C LEU A 40 2.55 -4.13 -9.51
N VAL A 41 3.05 -5.23 -10.04
CA VAL A 41 2.25 -6.26 -10.69
C VAL A 41 2.10 -7.43 -9.73
N LEU A 42 0.86 -7.81 -9.44
CA LEU A 42 0.50 -8.89 -8.53
C LEU A 42 -0.43 -9.86 -9.26
N SER A 43 -0.33 -11.15 -8.97
CA SER A 43 -1.46 -12.05 -9.20
C SER A 43 -2.61 -11.71 -8.25
N HIS A 44 -3.83 -12.11 -8.62
CA HIS A 44 -5.00 -11.94 -7.77
C HIS A 44 -4.81 -12.52 -6.35
N VAL A 45 -4.18 -13.70 -6.24
CA VAL A 45 -3.91 -14.35 -4.95
C VAL A 45 -2.92 -13.54 -4.10
N GLU A 46 -1.86 -13.00 -4.70
CA GLU A 46 -0.92 -12.13 -3.98
C GLU A 46 -1.59 -10.85 -3.51
N ALA A 47 -2.43 -10.24 -4.35
CA ALA A 47 -3.17 -9.04 -3.99
C ALA A 47 -4.10 -9.26 -2.79
N GLU A 48 -4.85 -10.37 -2.77
CA GLU A 48 -5.72 -10.74 -1.65
C GLU A 48 -4.91 -10.97 -0.35
N HIS A 49 -3.78 -11.67 -0.43
CA HIS A 49 -2.91 -11.87 0.73
C HIS A 49 -2.34 -10.55 1.26
N HIS A 50 -1.87 -9.67 0.38
CA HIS A 50 -1.36 -8.35 0.76
C HIS A 50 -2.46 -7.49 1.37
N HIS A 51 -3.65 -7.48 0.77
CA HIS A 51 -4.80 -6.77 1.30
C HIS A 51 -5.16 -7.26 2.71
N ALA A 52 -5.32 -8.57 2.90
CA ALA A 52 -5.63 -9.14 4.22
C ALA A 52 -4.57 -8.81 5.28
N ALA A 53 -3.28 -8.90 4.91
CA ALA A 53 -2.18 -8.55 5.82
C ALA A 53 -2.19 -7.07 6.19
N LEU A 54 -2.38 -6.17 5.22
CA LEU A 54 -2.45 -4.72 5.45
C LEU A 54 -3.67 -4.35 6.30
N THR A 55 -4.84 -4.91 6.00
CA THR A 55 -6.05 -4.72 6.81
C THR A 55 -5.80 -5.16 8.25
N TRP A 56 -5.17 -6.30 8.48
CA TRP A 56 -4.83 -6.76 9.82
C TRP A 56 -3.86 -5.81 10.54
N GLN A 57 -2.81 -5.34 9.85
CA GLN A 57 -1.82 -4.43 10.42
C GLN A 57 -2.42 -3.06 10.78
N LEU A 58 -3.25 -2.48 9.89
CA LEU A 58 -3.91 -1.20 10.11
C LEU A 58 -4.89 -1.30 11.30
N ASN A 59 -5.73 -2.34 11.32
CA ASN A 59 -6.66 -2.57 12.43
C ASN A 59 -5.94 -2.83 13.77
N ARG A 60 -4.75 -3.46 13.74
CA ARG A 60 -3.91 -3.64 14.93
C ARG A 60 -3.30 -2.32 15.40
N ALA A 61 -2.83 -1.48 14.49
CA ALA A 61 -2.25 -0.19 14.82
C ALA A 61 -3.29 0.74 15.46
N GLU A 62 -4.52 0.75 14.94
CA GLU A 62 -5.64 1.49 15.52
C GLU A 62 -5.95 1.06 16.96
N ARG A 63 -5.96 -0.25 17.23
CA ARG A 63 -6.14 -0.77 18.59
C ARG A 63 -5.01 -0.36 19.54
N THR A 64 -3.79 -0.22 19.02
CA THR A 64 -2.63 0.19 19.81
C THR A 64 -2.69 1.69 20.13
N LEU A 65 -3.09 2.54 19.19
CA LEU A 65 -3.31 3.97 19.45
C LEU A 65 -4.53 4.23 20.37
N GLY A 66 -5.58 3.43 20.26
CA GLY A 66 -6.77 3.54 21.13
C GLY A 66 -6.51 3.28 22.61
N TYR A 67 -5.41 2.62 22.97
CA TYR A 67 -4.99 2.39 24.36
C TYR A 67 -4.18 3.55 24.97
N VAL A 68 -3.69 4.51 24.16
CA VAL A 68 -2.78 5.58 24.62
C VAL A 68 -3.52 6.87 25.03
N THR A 69 -4.86 6.85 25.08
CA THR A 69 -5.62 7.95 25.67
C THR A 69 -6.06 7.58 27.09
N PRO A 70 -5.25 7.78 28.15
CA PRO A 70 -5.82 7.81 29.50
C PRO A 70 -6.80 8.97 29.54
N GLN A 71 -8.04 8.69 29.96
CA GLN A 71 -9.01 9.74 30.24
C GLN A 71 -8.39 10.69 31.26
N ALA A 72 -8.15 11.93 30.86
CA ALA A 72 -7.81 13.00 31.77
C ALA A 72 -9.03 13.22 32.69
N VAL A 73 -8.77 13.09 33.99
CA VAL A 73 -9.68 13.33 35.11
C VAL A 73 -10.09 14.80 35.17
#